data_AF-A0A940V9R2-F1
#
_entry.id   AF-A0A940V9R2-F1
#
_cell.length_a   1.000
_cell.length_b   1.000
_cell.length_c   1.000
_cell.angle_alpha   90.00
_cell.angle_beta   90.00
_cell.angle_gamma   90.00
#
_symmetry.space_group_name_H-M   'P 1'
#
loop_
_entity.id
_entity.type
_entity.pdbx_description
1 polymer ?
#
loop_
_entity_poly.entity_id
_entity_poly.type
_entity_poly.pdbx_seq_one_letter_code
_entity_poly.pdbx_strand_id
1 'polypeptide(L)' 'SPEMTRLFRQEYRGSRYSFGYPACPNLEDQAKLCALLQPERIGVGLSEEFQLEPEQSTSAIIVHHPEAKYFNVG' A
#
# COMPACT_ATOMS: atom_id res chain seq x y z
N SER A 1 -3.45 -19.20 14.27
CA SER A 1 -4.91 -19.33 14.14
C SER A 1 -5.26 -19.47 12.66
N PRO A 2 -6.21 -20.34 12.28
CA PRO A 2 -6.71 -20.47 10.90
C PRO A 2 -7.07 -19.12 10.25
N GLU A 3 -7.57 -18.15 11.02
CA GLU A 3 -7.95 -16.81 10.52
C GLU A 3 -6.76 -16.00 9.99
N MET A 4 -5.61 -16.11 10.65
CA MET A 4 -4.40 -15.42 10.22
C MET A 4 -3.91 -15.93 8.86
N THR A 5 -4.03 -17.24 8.62
CA THR A 5 -3.72 -17.84 7.31
C THR A 5 -4.62 -17.30 6.21
N ARG A 6 -5.92 -17.11 6.50
CA ARG A 6 -6.89 -16.55 5.54
C ARG A 6 -6.55 -15.10 5.16
N LEU A 7 -6.09 -14.29 6.11
CA LEU A 7 -5.60 -12.93 5.85
C LEU A 7 -4.41 -12.92 4.89
N PHE A 8 -3.44 -13.82 5.09
CA PHE A 8 -2.27 -13.92 4.20
C PHE A 8 -2.61 -14.44 2.81
N ARG A 9 -3.68 -15.23 2.67
CA ARG A 9 -4.20 -15.71 1.38
C ARG A 9 -5.15 -14.72 0.68
N GLN A 10 -5.35 -13.53 1.25
CA GLN A 10 -6.34 -12.56 0.79
C GLN A 10 -7.77 -13.12 0.66
N GLU A 11 -8.18 -14.03 1.56
CA GLU A 11 -9.54 -14.57 1.58
C GLU A 11 -10.56 -13.61 2.24
N TYR A 12 -10.42 -12.32 1.94
CA TYR A 12 -11.32 -11.23 2.35
C TYR A 12 -11.77 -10.44 1.11
N ARG A 13 -12.86 -9.68 1.21
CA ARG A 13 -13.36 -8.86 0.10
C ARG A 13 -12.45 -7.67 -0.16
N GLY A 14 -12.08 -7.47 -1.42
CA GLY A 14 -11.27 -6.35 -1.87
C GLY A 14 -9.77 -6.65 -1.87
N SER A 15 -8.95 -5.63 -2.07
CA SER A 15 -7.50 -5.74 -2.01
C SER A 15 -6.87 -4.44 -1.55
N ARG A 16 -5.62 -4.54 -1.10
CA ARG A 16 -4.79 -3.40 -0.69
C ARG A 16 -3.54 -3.34 -1.56
N TYR A 17 -3.24 -2.20 -2.15
CA TYR A 17 -2.10 -2.02 -3.05
C TYR A 17 -1.15 -0.97 -2.50
N SER A 18 0.14 -1.10 -2.79
CA SER A 18 1.16 -0.15 -2.38
C SER A 18 2.03 0.21 -3.57
N PHE A 19 2.48 1.45 -3.66
CA PHE A 19 3.43 1.87 -4.70
C PHE A 19 4.79 1.17 -4.50
N GLY A 20 5.47 0.87 -5.60
CA GLY A 20 6.69 0.04 -5.64
C GLY A 20 6.43 -1.48 -5.78
N TYR A 21 5.16 -1.92 -5.75
CA TYR A 21 4.79 -3.33 -5.95
C TYR A 21 4.32 -3.59 -7.40
N PRO A 22 4.24 -4.86 -7.85
CA PRO A 22 3.89 -5.20 -9.24
C PRO A 22 2.59 -4.59 -9.80
N ALA A 23 1.58 -4.36 -8.95
CA ALA A 23 0.32 -3.73 -9.37
C ALA A 23 0.43 -2.19 -9.52
N CYS A 24 1.42 -1.59 -8.85
CA CYS A 24 1.63 -0.14 -8.77
C CYS A 24 3.15 0.14 -8.75
N PRO A 25 3.90 -0.11 -9.84
CA PRO A 25 5.35 -0.18 -9.80
C PRO A 25 6.05 1.16 -9.58
N ASN A 26 5.39 2.27 -9.93
CA ASN A 26 5.97 3.61 -9.83
C ASN A 26 6.00 4.05 -8.36
N LEU A 27 7.18 4.01 -7.73
CA LEU A 27 7.33 4.39 -6.32
C LEU A 27 7.03 5.87 -6.08
N GLU A 28 7.39 6.75 -7.03
CA GLU A 28 7.20 8.21 -6.94
C GLU A 28 5.74 8.63 -6.72
N ASP A 29 4.78 7.79 -7.14
CA ASP A 29 3.36 8.02 -6.90
C ASP A 29 3.01 8.05 -5.40
N GLN A 30 3.91 7.64 -4.51
CA GLN A 30 3.77 7.87 -3.07
C GLN A 30 3.60 9.33 -2.69
N ALA A 31 4.19 10.26 -3.44
CA ALA A 31 4.00 11.69 -3.21
C ALA A 31 2.53 12.09 -3.28
N LYS A 32 1.75 11.47 -4.18
CA LYS A 32 0.30 11.71 -4.31
C LYS A 32 -0.44 11.25 -3.06
N LEU A 33 -0.11 10.06 -2.55
CA LEU A 33 -0.73 9.54 -1.33
C LEU A 33 -0.36 10.38 -0.10
N CYS A 34 0.89 10.80 0.01
CA CYS A 34 1.34 11.65 1.12
C CYS A 34 0.67 13.03 1.08
N ALA A 35 0.50 13.63 -0.10
CA ALA A 35 -0.23 14.89 -0.25
C ALA A 35 -1.70 14.79 0.21
N LEU A 36 -2.35 13.64 -0.05
CA LEU A 36 -3.74 13.41 0.35
C LEU A 36 -3.87 13.10 1.85
N LEU A 37 -2.98 12.28 2.39
CA LEU A 37 -3.10 11.79 3.75
C LEU A 37 -2.45 12.72 4.77
N GLN A 38 -1.36 13.42 4.43
CA GLN A 38 -0.52 14.18 5.37
C GLN A 38 0.02 13.26 6.50
N PRO A 39 0.85 12.27 6.17
CA PRO A 39 1.34 11.25 7.13
C PRO A 39 2.23 11.84 8.24
N GLU A 40 2.71 13.06 8.08
CA GLU A 40 3.53 13.77 9.07
C GLU A 40 2.75 13.96 10.39
N ARG A 41 1.40 13.97 10.32
CA ARG A 41 0.51 14.01 11.50
C ARG A 41 0.69 12.81 12.45
N ILE A 42 1.29 11.72 11.96
CA ILE A 42 1.64 10.52 12.76
C ILE A 42 3.15 10.28 12.80
N GLY A 43 3.96 11.27 12.42
CA GLY A 43 5.42 11.17 12.42
C GLY A 43 6.02 10.34 11.29
N VAL A 44 5.28 10.14 10.19
CA VAL A 44 5.78 9.47 8.98
C VAL A 44 6.04 10.52 7.89
N GLY A 45 7.25 10.53 7.32
CA GLY A 45 7.65 11.38 6.21
C GLY A 45 7.91 10.61 4.92
N LEU A 46 8.31 11.34 3.88
CA LEU A 46 8.69 10.82 2.56
C LEU A 46 10.12 11.30 2.24
N SER A 47 11.03 10.38 1.96
CA SER A 47 12.42 10.68 1.57
C SER A 47 12.51 11.27 0.17
N GLU A 48 13.70 11.76 -0.22
CA GLU A 48 13.96 12.24 -1.58
C GLU A 48 13.79 11.13 -2.64
N GLU A 49 14.03 9.88 -2.27
CA GLU A 49 13.83 8.67 -3.09
C GLU A 49 12.41 8.07 -2.96
N PHE A 50 11.46 8.83 -2.42
CA PHE A 50 10.05 8.45 -2.25
C PHE A 50 9.80 7.25 -1.33
N GLN A 51 10.74 6.94 -0.43
CA GLN A 51 10.54 5.93 0.61
C GLN A 51 9.86 6.53 1.83
N LEU A 52 9.10 5.72 2.57
CA LEU A 52 8.50 6.16 3.82
C LEU A 52 9.55 6.17 4.93
N GLU A 53 9.56 7.22 5.74
CA GLU A 53 10.43 7.35 6.91
C GLU A 53 9.58 7.47 8.18
N PRO A 54 9.76 6.62 9.20
CA PRO A 54 10.75 5.54 9.30
C PRO A 54 10.48 4.39 8.32
N GLU A 55 11.54 3.66 7.94
CA GLU A 55 11.49 2.57 6.95
C GLU A 55 10.47 1.47 7.29
N GLN A 56 10.22 1.21 8.58
CA GLN A 56 9.20 0.26 9.07
C GLN A 56 7.77 0.82 9.00
N SER A 57 7.50 1.64 7.99
CA SER A 57 6.18 2.18 7.69
C SER A 57 5.54 1.44 6.52
N THR A 58 4.21 1.51 6.43
CA THR A 58 3.47 0.93 5.30
C THR A 58 2.37 1.89 4.91
N SER A 59 2.24 2.12 3.61
CA SER A 59 1.09 2.79 3.02
C SER A 59 0.34 1.84 2.09
N ALA A 60 -0.96 2.07 1.91
CA ALA A 60 -1.75 1.30 0.97
C ALA A 60 -2.98 2.07 0.46
N ILE A 61 -3.38 1.75 -0.76
CA ILE A 61 -4.68 2.07 -1.35
C ILE A 61 -5.60 0.88 -1.10
N ILE A 62 -6.78 1.11 -0.52
CA ILE A 62 -7.77 0.07 -0.25
C ILE A 62 -8.87 0.12 -1.30
N VAL A 63 -9.09 -1.01 -1.98
CA VAL A 63 -10.14 -1.16 -3.01
C VAL A 63 -11.15 -2.20 -2.55
N HIS A 64 -12.43 -1.79 -2.44
CA HIS A 64 -13.50 -2.64 -1.92
C HIS A 64 -14.19 -3.52 -2.97
N HIS A 65 -13.82 -3.41 -4.24
CA HIS A 65 -14.43 -4.17 -5.32
C HIS A 65 -14.24 -5.69 -5.10
N PRO A 66 -15.28 -6.53 -5.20
CA PRO A 66 -15.18 -7.96 -4.89
C PRO A 66 -14.21 -8.73 -5.82
N GLU A 67 -13.96 -8.20 -7.02
CA GLU A 67 -13.01 -8.78 -7.97
C GLU A 67 -11.59 -8.19 -7.87
N ALA A 68 -11.35 -7.27 -6.93
CA ALA A 68 -10.01 -6.72 -6.73
C ALA A 68 -9.08 -7.81 -6.19
N LYS A 69 -7.97 -8.03 -6.89
CA LYS A 69 -6.93 -9.03 -6.59
C LYS A 69 -5.55 -8.44 -6.84
N TYR A 70 -4.49 -9.02 -6.29
CA TYR A 70 -3.14 -8.69 -6.76
C TYR A 70 -2.97 -9.10 -8.23
N PHE A 71 -2.30 -8.24 -8.99
CA PHE A 71 -1.94 -8.45 -10.39
C PHE A 71 -0.58 -7.81 -10.65
N ASN A 72 0.02 -8.15 -11.79
CA ASN A 72 1.22 -7.48 -12.29
C ASN A 72 0.83 -6.65 -13.50
N VAL A 73 1.34 -5.43 -13.60
CA VAL A 73 1.18 -4.60 -14.80
C VAL A 73 2.18 -4.96 -15.91
N GLY A 74 3.21 -5.77 -15.57
CA GLY A 74 4.24 -6.29 -16.49
C GLY A 74 4.28 -7.82 -16.56
#